data_AF-A0A954RGF0-F1
#
_entry.id   AF-A0A954RGF0-F1
#
_cell.length_a   1.000
_cell.length_b   1.000
_cell.length_c   1.000
_cell.angle_alpha   90.00
_cell.angle_beta   90.00
_cell.angle_gamma   90.00
#
_symmetry.space_group_name_H-M   'P 1'
#
loop_
_entity.id
_entity.type
_entity.pdbx_description
1 polymer ?
#
loop_
_entity_poly.entity_id
_entity_poly.type
_entity_poly.pdbx_seq_one_letter_code
_entity_poly.pdbx_strand_id
1 'polypeptide(L)'
;MNGYGGQELNDPALTPDGVERIVLGLDPFGVTQSCPTATTHGFETLKHSLATVALAIDSIPSVAQRVPGIHLEGPYISPQDGPRGAHPLEHVRPPDWPEFQRLQEAARGKIRILTMSPEYEDSPNFITRVVRSGVLVAIGHTAANSDQIAAAIDAGARMSTHLGNGAHGQIRRHPNYIWDQLADDRLTPSLIVDGHHLPPVVVKCFVRAKGTEHCVVVSD
;
A
#
# COMPACT_ATOMS: atom_id res chain seq x y z
N MET A 1 6.19 -5.54 -0.72
CA MET A 1 6.64 -6.82 -1.31
C MET A 1 5.43 -7.72 -1.37
N ASN A 2 5.03 -8.06 -2.58
CA ASN A 2 3.79 -8.81 -2.87
C ASN A 2 4.02 -10.33 -2.91
N GLY A 3 5.28 -10.74 -3.09
CA GLY A 3 5.75 -12.12 -3.16
C GLY A 3 7.25 -12.18 -3.44
N TYR A 4 7.83 -13.38 -3.36
CA TYR A 4 9.24 -13.62 -3.73
C TYR A 4 9.46 -15.11 -4.07
N GLY A 5 10.36 -15.40 -5.01
CA GLY A 5 10.76 -16.77 -5.34
C GLY A 5 9.62 -17.65 -5.89
N GLY A 6 8.66 -17.04 -6.60
CA GLY A 6 7.49 -17.73 -7.16
C GLY A 6 6.36 -17.99 -6.16
N GLN A 7 6.43 -17.45 -4.94
CA GLN A 7 5.36 -17.48 -3.95
C GLN A 7 4.75 -16.09 -3.81
N GLU A 8 3.42 -16.02 -3.86
CA GLU A 8 2.65 -14.78 -3.74
C GLU A 8 1.88 -14.76 -2.42
N LEU A 9 1.73 -13.58 -1.82
CA LEU A 9 1.00 -13.45 -0.55
C LEU A 9 -0.50 -13.62 -0.70
N ASN A 10 -1.04 -13.46 -1.91
CA ASN A 10 -2.46 -13.68 -2.20
C ASN A 10 -2.77 -15.10 -2.69
N ASP A 11 -1.79 -16.01 -2.68
CA ASP A 11 -2.01 -17.41 -3.02
C ASP A 11 -2.97 -18.06 -2.00
N PRO A 12 -4.11 -18.64 -2.43
CA PRO A 12 -5.00 -19.39 -1.55
C PRO A 12 -4.32 -20.56 -0.83
N ALA A 13 -3.20 -21.06 -1.36
CA ALA A 13 -2.37 -22.10 -0.76
C ALA A 13 -1.25 -21.55 0.14
N LEU A 14 -1.20 -20.24 0.40
CA LEU A 14 -0.19 -19.65 1.28
C LEU A 14 -0.22 -20.32 2.66
N THR A 15 0.96 -20.68 3.16
CA THR A 15 1.18 -21.24 4.49
C THR A 15 2.15 -20.38 5.30
N PRO A 16 2.20 -20.52 6.64
CA PRO A 16 3.19 -19.82 7.47
C PRO A 16 4.64 -20.07 7.03
N ASP A 17 4.99 -21.31 6.66
CA ASP A 17 6.31 -21.64 6.12
C ASP A 17 6.57 -20.97 4.76
N GLY A 18 5.51 -20.76 3.96
CA GLY A 18 5.58 -19.98 2.74
C GLY A 18 5.92 -18.52 3.01
N VAL A 19 5.28 -17.92 4.01
CA VAL A 19 5.61 -16.56 4.49
C VAL A 19 7.06 -16.49 4.96
N GLU A 20 7.52 -17.48 5.73
CA GLU A 20 8.93 -17.54 6.17
C GLU A 20 9.90 -17.56 4.99
N ARG A 21 9.66 -18.42 3.99
CA ARG A 21 10.52 -18.49 2.79
C ARG A 21 10.56 -17.18 2.03
N ILE A 22 9.42 -16.53 1.85
CA ILE A 22 9.32 -15.23 1.17
C ILE A 22 10.19 -14.20 1.91
N VAL A 23 10.01 -14.10 3.24
CA VAL A 23 10.68 -13.09 4.07
C VAL A 23 12.19 -13.34 4.17
N LEU A 24 12.62 -14.59 4.37
CA LEU A 24 14.05 -14.96 4.39
C LEU A 24 14.71 -14.81 3.01
N GLY A 25 13.94 -14.93 1.92
CA GLY A 25 14.42 -14.70 0.56
C GLY A 25 14.94 -13.28 0.32
N LEU A 26 14.62 -12.32 1.20
CA LEU A 26 15.08 -10.94 1.11
C LEU A 26 16.45 -10.72 1.80
N ASP A 27 16.89 -11.64 2.67
CA ASP A 27 18.15 -11.53 3.42
C ASP A 27 19.38 -11.28 2.52
N PRO A 28 19.54 -11.96 1.35
CA PRO A 28 20.69 -11.73 0.47
C PRO A 28 20.77 -10.30 -0.10
N PHE A 29 19.67 -9.54 -0.07
CA PHE A 29 19.62 -8.15 -0.53
C PHE A 29 19.79 -7.13 0.61
N GLY A 30 20.08 -7.60 1.83
CA GLY A 30 20.29 -6.74 3.00
C GLY A 30 19.01 -6.17 3.60
N VAL A 31 17.84 -6.70 3.23
CA VAL A 31 16.55 -6.29 3.80
C VAL A 31 16.36 -6.98 5.14
N THR A 32 16.48 -6.24 6.24
CA THR A 32 16.33 -6.78 7.60
C THR A 32 14.88 -6.83 8.07
N GLN A 33 14.03 -5.98 7.52
CA GLN A 33 12.60 -5.93 7.80
C GLN A 33 11.81 -5.58 6.54
N SER A 34 10.63 -6.16 6.41
CA SER A 34 9.71 -5.88 5.30
C SER A 34 8.27 -6.02 5.76
N CYS A 35 7.37 -5.25 5.15
CA CYS A 35 5.93 -5.46 5.30
C CYS A 35 5.46 -6.37 4.16
N PRO A 36 5.04 -7.62 4.44
CA PRO A 36 4.30 -8.43 3.48
C PRO A 36 3.06 -7.65 3.02
N THR A 37 2.87 -7.54 1.72
CA THR A 37 1.81 -6.76 1.10
C THR A 37 0.75 -7.67 0.50
N ALA A 38 -0.50 -7.55 0.96
CA ALA A 38 -1.66 -8.20 0.34
C ALA A 38 -2.36 -7.20 -0.59
N THR A 39 -2.37 -7.48 -1.89
CA THR A 39 -3.02 -6.64 -2.91
C THR A 39 -4.49 -7.01 -3.12
N THR A 40 -5.30 -6.08 -3.67
CA THR A 40 -6.74 -6.24 -3.97
C THR A 40 -7.13 -7.65 -4.42
N HIS A 41 -7.96 -8.31 -3.60
CA HIS A 41 -8.60 -9.60 -3.91
C HIS A 41 -9.99 -9.70 -3.27
N GLY A 42 -10.68 -10.80 -3.52
CA GLY A 42 -11.90 -11.18 -2.81
C GLY A 42 -11.67 -11.26 -1.30
N PHE A 43 -12.73 -10.99 -0.53
CA PHE A 43 -12.66 -10.90 0.93
C PHE A 43 -12.05 -12.15 1.59
N GLU A 44 -12.47 -13.36 1.18
CA GLU A 44 -11.96 -14.59 1.79
C GLU A 44 -10.46 -14.83 1.49
N THR A 45 -9.99 -14.46 0.29
CA THR A 45 -8.55 -14.53 -0.05
C THR A 45 -7.76 -13.56 0.81
N LEU A 46 -8.18 -12.29 0.88
CA LEU A 46 -7.51 -11.30 1.74
C LEU A 46 -7.49 -11.75 3.21
N LYS A 47 -8.63 -12.24 3.71
CA LYS A 47 -8.74 -12.77 5.07
C LYS A 47 -7.77 -13.93 5.32
N HIS A 48 -7.68 -14.88 4.38
CA HIS A 48 -6.75 -16.01 4.45
C HIS A 48 -5.29 -15.54 4.48
N SER A 49 -4.90 -14.67 3.55
CA SER A 49 -3.53 -14.13 3.46
C SER A 49 -3.14 -13.40 4.73
N LEU A 50 -3.99 -12.48 5.21
CA LEU A 50 -3.76 -11.71 6.42
C LEU A 50 -3.66 -12.60 7.67
N ALA A 51 -4.55 -13.58 7.81
CA ALA A 51 -4.52 -14.54 8.91
C ALA A 51 -3.26 -15.42 8.88
N THR A 52 -2.84 -15.84 7.69
CA THR A 52 -1.65 -16.69 7.51
C THR A 52 -0.38 -15.93 7.85
N VAL A 53 -0.23 -14.69 7.39
CA VAL A 53 0.91 -13.83 7.76
C VAL A 53 0.89 -13.55 9.26
N ALA A 54 -0.27 -13.23 9.84
CA ALA A 54 -0.39 -12.98 11.27
C ALA A 54 -0.02 -14.21 12.12
N LEU A 55 -0.41 -15.41 11.66
CA LEU A 55 0.00 -16.67 12.30
C LEU A 55 1.50 -16.89 12.19
N ALA A 56 2.10 -16.68 11.01
CA ALA A 56 3.54 -16.81 10.81
C ALA A 56 4.35 -15.89 11.75
N ILE A 57 3.91 -14.64 11.91
CA ILE A 57 4.52 -13.69 12.85
C ILE A 57 4.43 -14.21 14.29
N ASP A 58 3.30 -14.81 14.69
CA ASP A 58 3.10 -15.28 16.06
C ASP A 58 3.84 -16.60 16.37
N SER A 59 4.03 -17.47 15.37
CA SER A 59 4.54 -18.83 15.57
C SER A 59 5.97 -19.07 15.10
N ILE A 60 6.52 -18.20 14.23
CA ILE A 60 7.84 -18.40 13.61
C ILE A 60 8.79 -17.24 14.00
N PRO A 61 9.80 -17.49 14.86
CA PRO A 61 10.69 -16.42 15.35
C PRO A 61 11.44 -15.65 14.27
N SER A 62 11.86 -16.31 13.19
CA SER A 62 12.57 -15.70 12.06
C SER A 62 11.69 -14.66 11.32
N VAL A 63 10.39 -14.94 11.19
CA VAL A 63 9.37 -14.05 10.62
C VAL A 63 9.10 -12.90 11.57
N ALA A 64 8.89 -13.19 12.86
CA ALA A 64 8.60 -12.18 13.88
C ALA A 64 9.67 -11.07 13.93
N GLN A 65 10.94 -11.41 13.73
CA GLN A 65 12.04 -10.44 13.71
C GLN A 65 12.05 -9.55 12.46
N ARG A 66 11.53 -10.05 11.34
CA ARG A 66 11.60 -9.42 10.01
C ARG A 66 10.31 -8.74 9.58
N VAL A 67 9.18 -9.01 10.22
CA VAL A 67 7.88 -8.47 9.82
C VAL A 67 7.34 -7.54 10.89
N PRO A 68 7.55 -6.21 10.77
CA PRO A 68 7.02 -5.22 11.71
C PRO A 68 5.50 -5.03 11.58
N GLY A 69 4.91 -5.47 10.47
CA GLY A 69 3.48 -5.34 10.19
C GLY A 69 3.13 -5.78 8.78
N ILE A 70 1.84 -5.76 8.49
CA ILE A 70 1.27 -6.13 7.19
C ILE A 70 0.84 -4.85 6.48
N HIS A 71 1.09 -4.80 5.17
CA HIS A 71 0.57 -3.77 4.28
C HIS A 71 -0.63 -4.34 3.50
N LEU A 72 -1.77 -3.67 3.62
CA LEU A 72 -2.96 -3.97 2.83
C LEU A 72 -3.04 -2.95 1.68
N GLU A 73 -2.86 -3.39 0.44
CA GLU A 73 -2.85 -2.52 -0.74
C GLU A 73 -4.12 -2.71 -1.58
N GLY A 74 -5.09 -1.81 -1.35
CA GLY A 74 -6.47 -2.05 -1.73
C GLY A 74 -7.23 -2.86 -0.68
N PRO A 75 -8.46 -3.32 -0.94
CA PRO A 75 -9.18 -3.28 -2.23
C PRO A 75 -9.86 -1.94 -2.53
N TYR A 76 -9.70 -0.95 -1.64
CA TYR A 76 -10.35 0.36 -1.69
C TYR A 76 -9.65 1.35 -2.63
N ILE A 77 -9.48 0.97 -3.89
CA ILE A 77 -8.70 1.72 -4.89
C ILE A 77 -9.57 2.14 -6.07
N SER A 78 -9.02 2.95 -6.97
CA SER A 78 -9.75 3.36 -8.18
C SER A 78 -10.04 2.18 -9.10
N PRO A 79 -11.27 2.06 -9.66
CA PRO A 79 -11.59 1.07 -10.68
C PRO A 79 -11.10 1.49 -12.08
N GLN A 80 -10.60 2.72 -12.24
CA GLN A 80 -10.20 3.24 -13.56
C GLN A 80 -8.90 2.60 -14.05
N ASP A 81 -8.83 2.27 -15.34
CA ASP A 81 -7.60 1.81 -15.98
C ASP A 81 -6.52 2.89 -15.95
N GLY A 82 -5.28 2.48 -15.67
CA GLY A 82 -4.21 3.38 -15.26
C GLY A 82 -4.10 3.38 -13.73
N PRO A 83 -4.92 4.16 -13.00
CA PRO A 83 -4.94 4.17 -11.54
C PRO A 83 -5.00 2.78 -10.89
N ARG A 84 -5.90 1.91 -11.36
CA ARG A 84 -6.03 0.53 -10.87
C ARG A 84 -4.75 -0.28 -10.97
N GLY A 85 -3.91 -0.02 -11.97
CA GLY A 85 -2.70 -0.78 -12.22
C GLY A 85 -2.99 -2.28 -12.44
N ALA A 86 -2.21 -3.13 -11.78
CA ALA A 86 -2.30 -4.58 -11.90
C ALA A 86 -3.43 -5.22 -11.05
N HIS A 87 -4.19 -4.43 -10.28
CA HIS A 87 -5.18 -4.97 -9.36
C HIS A 87 -6.43 -5.50 -10.10
N PRO A 88 -6.97 -6.68 -9.76
CA PRO A 88 -8.13 -7.28 -10.43
C PRO A 88 -9.40 -6.43 -10.24
N LEU A 89 -10.01 -6.00 -11.35
CA LEU A 89 -11.14 -5.07 -11.37
C LEU A 89 -12.35 -5.60 -10.60
N GLU A 90 -12.62 -6.91 -10.71
CA GLU A 90 -13.74 -7.60 -10.06
C GLU A 90 -13.68 -7.56 -8.52
N HIS A 91 -12.53 -7.18 -7.96
CA HIS A 91 -12.32 -7.10 -6.51
C HIS A 91 -12.16 -5.67 -6.01
N VAL A 92 -12.03 -4.69 -6.92
CA VAL A 92 -12.01 -3.27 -6.57
C VAL A 92 -13.38 -2.85 -6.05
N ARG A 93 -13.42 -2.19 -4.88
CA ARG A 93 -14.67 -1.78 -4.22
C ARG A 93 -14.45 -0.56 -3.32
N PRO A 94 -15.49 0.24 -3.03
CA PRO A 94 -15.38 1.39 -2.13
C PRO A 94 -14.89 1.02 -0.71
N PRO A 95 -14.32 1.96 0.05
CA PRO A 95 -13.96 1.75 1.45
C PRO A 95 -15.17 1.33 2.29
N ASP A 96 -15.00 0.26 3.05
CA ASP A 96 -16.03 -0.31 3.94
C ASP A 96 -15.40 -0.55 5.32
N TRP A 97 -15.85 0.22 6.32
CA TRP A 97 -15.32 0.12 7.69
C TRP A 97 -15.59 -1.25 8.33
N PRO A 98 -16.83 -1.78 8.37
CA PRO A 98 -17.09 -3.16 8.75
C PRO A 98 -16.19 -4.21 8.09
N GLU A 99 -15.94 -4.10 6.78
CA GLU A 99 -15.05 -5.02 6.08
C GLU A 99 -13.61 -4.92 6.60
N PHE A 100 -13.06 -3.69 6.66
CA PHE A 100 -11.71 -3.44 7.16
C PHE A 100 -11.52 -3.98 8.59
N GLN A 101 -12.52 -3.82 9.46
CA GLN A 101 -12.45 -4.35 10.83
C GLN A 101 -12.30 -5.87 10.84
N ARG A 102 -13.03 -6.59 9.98
CA ARG A 102 -12.92 -8.06 9.89
C ARG A 102 -11.56 -8.49 9.32
N LEU A 103 -11.03 -7.75 8.34
CA LEU A 103 -9.69 -7.99 7.81
C LEU A 103 -8.61 -7.73 8.88
N GLN A 104 -8.75 -6.65 9.65
CA GLN A 104 -7.83 -6.30 10.74
C GLN A 104 -7.92 -7.31 11.90
N GLU A 105 -9.11 -7.84 12.19
CA GLU A 105 -9.29 -8.94 13.14
C GLU A 105 -8.60 -10.22 12.66
N ALA A 106 -8.77 -10.60 11.40
CA ALA A 106 -8.09 -11.74 10.80
C ALA A 106 -6.56 -11.57 10.86
N ALA A 107 -6.07 -10.36 10.60
CA ALA A 107 -4.66 -9.98 10.76
C ALA A 107 -4.20 -9.89 12.22
N ARG A 108 -5.07 -10.12 13.21
CA ARG A 108 -4.78 -9.98 14.65
C ARG A 108 -4.20 -8.60 15.00
N GLY A 109 -4.73 -7.55 14.37
CA GLY A 109 -4.30 -6.15 14.56
C GLY A 109 -2.94 -5.81 13.93
N LYS A 110 -2.41 -6.67 13.04
CA LYS A 110 -1.08 -6.49 12.44
C LYS A 110 -1.08 -5.77 11.10
N ILE A 111 -2.23 -5.36 10.54
CA ILE A 111 -2.22 -4.38 9.44
C ILE A 111 -1.70 -3.07 10.00
N ARG A 112 -0.59 -2.58 9.45
CA ARG A 112 0.08 -1.33 9.84
C ARG A 112 0.05 -0.27 8.76
N ILE A 113 -0.14 -0.67 7.51
CA ILE A 113 -0.24 0.22 6.36
C ILE A 113 -1.47 -0.16 5.55
N LEU A 114 -2.30 0.82 5.18
CA LEU A 114 -3.39 0.67 4.23
C LEU A 114 -3.17 1.62 3.06
N THR A 115 -3.06 1.09 1.84
CA THR A 115 -3.13 1.90 0.62
C THR A 115 -4.55 1.94 0.10
N MET A 116 -5.08 3.13 -0.14
CA MET A 116 -6.41 3.33 -0.71
C MET A 116 -6.48 4.58 -1.61
N SER A 117 -7.50 4.61 -2.49
CA SER A 117 -7.88 5.81 -3.22
C SER A 117 -8.85 6.65 -2.39
N PRO A 118 -8.58 7.96 -2.20
CA PRO A 118 -9.52 8.87 -1.55
C PRO A 118 -10.63 9.40 -2.48
N GLU A 119 -10.83 8.84 -3.67
CA GLU A 119 -11.80 9.34 -4.65
C GLU A 119 -13.27 9.11 -4.26
N TYR A 120 -13.53 8.32 -3.22
CA TYR A 120 -14.87 8.05 -2.72
C TYR A 120 -15.33 9.13 -1.75
N GLU A 121 -16.63 9.45 -1.76
CA GLU A 121 -17.22 10.51 -0.93
C GLU A 121 -16.93 10.34 0.57
N ASP A 122 -17.06 9.12 1.10
CA ASP A 122 -16.85 8.83 2.54
C ASP A 122 -15.37 8.56 2.91
N SER A 123 -14.43 8.74 1.97
CA SER A 123 -13.00 8.47 2.23
C SER A 123 -12.47 9.22 3.46
N PRO A 124 -12.75 10.53 3.68
CA PRO A 124 -12.24 11.23 4.86
C PRO A 124 -12.71 10.62 6.19
N ASN A 125 -13.97 10.16 6.27
CA ASN A 125 -14.48 9.51 7.49
C ASN A 125 -13.80 8.16 7.72
N PHE A 126 -13.70 7.35 6.66
CA PHE A 126 -13.05 6.05 6.71
C PHE A 126 -11.57 6.18 7.11
N ILE A 127 -10.82 7.09 6.47
CA ILE A 127 -9.40 7.37 6.79
C ILE A 127 -9.25 7.76 8.26
N THR A 128 -10.11 8.65 8.76
CA THR A 128 -10.09 9.05 10.18
C THR A 128 -10.22 7.84 11.12
N ARG A 129 -11.11 6.88 10.80
CA ARG A 129 -11.29 5.67 11.62
C ARG A 129 -10.08 4.74 11.55
N VAL A 130 -9.53 4.52 10.36
CA VAL A 130 -8.34 3.68 10.15
C VAL A 130 -7.13 4.26 10.88
N VAL A 131 -6.89 5.56 10.76
CA VAL A 131 -5.80 6.25 11.46
C VAL A 131 -5.97 6.16 12.98
N ARG A 132 -7.18 6.37 13.50
CA ARG A 132 -7.47 6.20 14.94
C ARG A 132 -7.25 4.78 15.46
N SER A 133 -7.29 3.77 14.58
CA SER A 133 -6.96 2.38 14.91
C SER A 133 -5.45 2.09 14.91
N GLY A 134 -4.61 3.10 14.64
CA GLY A 134 -3.15 2.99 14.67
C GLY A 134 -2.54 2.48 13.36
N VAL A 135 -3.24 2.63 12.24
CA VAL A 135 -2.80 2.21 10.91
C VAL A 135 -2.41 3.43 10.07
N LEU A 136 -1.24 3.37 9.44
CA LEU A 136 -0.80 4.38 8.49
C LEU A 136 -1.64 4.27 7.21
N VAL A 137 -2.28 5.37 6.81
CA VAL A 137 -2.97 5.42 5.51
C VAL A 137 -2.07 6.06 4.46
N ALA A 138 -1.91 5.33 3.36
CA ALA A 138 -1.21 5.76 2.16
C ALA A 138 -2.20 6.00 1.02
N ILE A 139 -2.02 7.10 0.29
CA ILE A 139 -2.77 7.40 -0.93
C ILE A 139 -2.11 6.65 -2.08
N GLY A 140 -2.86 5.90 -2.86
CA GLY A 140 -2.34 5.16 -4.02
C GLY A 140 -3.47 4.68 -4.91
N HIS A 141 -3.12 4.26 -6.13
CA HIS A 141 -4.08 3.75 -7.12
C HIS A 141 -5.33 4.62 -7.25
N THR A 142 -5.13 5.92 -7.46
CA THR A 142 -6.18 6.93 -7.30
C THR A 142 -6.42 7.75 -8.56
N ALA A 143 -7.69 8.08 -8.81
CA ALA A 143 -8.14 9.10 -9.73
C ALA A 143 -8.70 10.34 -9.01
N ALA A 144 -8.36 10.52 -7.73
CA ALA A 144 -8.86 11.61 -6.89
C ALA A 144 -8.49 12.99 -7.46
N ASN A 145 -9.38 13.95 -7.26
CA ASN A 145 -9.11 15.35 -7.52
C ASN A 145 -8.40 16.03 -6.33
N SER A 146 -7.97 17.28 -6.52
CA SER A 146 -7.19 18.02 -5.51
C SER A 146 -7.91 18.19 -4.18
N ASP A 147 -9.22 18.46 -4.19
CA ASP A 147 -10.01 18.62 -2.95
C ASP A 147 -10.11 17.30 -2.18
N GLN A 148 -10.25 16.18 -2.89
CA GLN A 148 -10.27 14.83 -2.30
C GLN A 148 -8.91 14.45 -1.70
N ILE A 149 -7.80 14.80 -2.37
CA ILE A 149 -6.45 14.61 -1.83
C ILE A 149 -6.27 15.44 -0.55
N ALA A 150 -6.62 16.73 -0.57
CA ALA A 150 -6.53 17.60 0.60
C ALA A 150 -7.34 17.05 1.78
N ALA A 151 -8.60 16.65 1.53
CA ALA A 151 -9.47 16.07 2.55
C ALA A 151 -8.91 14.75 3.13
N ALA A 152 -8.25 13.92 2.32
CA ALA A 152 -7.61 12.70 2.79
C ALA A 152 -6.41 12.99 3.70
N ILE A 153 -5.60 13.99 3.37
CA ILE A 153 -4.46 14.41 4.19
C ILE A 153 -4.96 15.00 5.51
N ASP A 154 -6.00 15.84 5.47
CA ASP A 154 -6.62 16.41 6.67
C ASP A 154 -7.25 15.34 7.56
N ALA A 155 -7.82 14.29 6.97
CA ALA A 155 -8.33 13.12 7.68
C ALA A 155 -7.22 12.23 8.30
N GLY A 156 -5.97 12.39 7.88
CA GLY A 156 -4.82 11.72 8.50
C GLY A 156 -3.97 10.84 7.57
N ALA A 157 -4.19 10.83 6.25
CA ALA A 157 -3.27 10.16 5.33
C ALA A 157 -1.87 10.82 5.39
N ARG A 158 -0.80 10.01 5.41
CA ARG A 158 0.58 10.49 5.62
C ARG A 158 1.60 9.93 4.64
N MET A 159 1.18 9.08 3.71
CA MET A 159 2.07 8.44 2.75
C MET A 159 1.46 8.45 1.36
N SER A 160 2.30 8.44 0.33
CA SER A 160 1.90 8.17 -1.05
C SER A 160 2.54 6.85 -1.48
N THR A 161 1.74 5.89 -1.93
CA THR A 161 2.22 4.58 -2.38
C THR A 161 2.83 4.73 -3.76
N HIS A 162 4.07 4.24 -3.94
CA HIS A 162 4.84 4.17 -5.19
C HIS A 162 4.57 5.34 -6.14
N LEU A 163 4.66 6.57 -5.62
CA LEU A 163 4.14 7.77 -6.25
C LEU A 163 4.63 7.90 -7.70
N GLY A 164 3.69 8.11 -8.62
CA GLY A 164 3.92 8.16 -10.07
C GLY A 164 3.55 6.86 -10.79
N ASN A 165 3.43 5.75 -10.07
CA ASN A 165 2.86 4.48 -10.55
C ASN A 165 1.36 4.41 -10.22
N GLY A 166 0.66 3.39 -10.74
CA GLY A 166 -0.79 3.26 -10.57
C GLY A 166 -1.49 4.57 -10.95
N ALA A 167 -1.21 5.06 -12.16
CA ALA A 167 -1.64 6.37 -12.64
C ALA A 167 -2.10 6.32 -14.09
N HIS A 168 -2.84 7.33 -14.54
CA HIS A 168 -3.26 7.47 -15.93
C HIS A 168 -2.05 7.56 -16.87
N GLY A 169 -2.07 6.84 -17.98
CA GLY A 169 -1.03 6.94 -19.01
C GLY A 169 -0.97 8.32 -19.69
N GLN A 170 -2.10 9.04 -19.70
CA GLN A 170 -2.18 10.46 -20.03
C GLN A 170 -2.88 11.19 -18.89
N ILE A 171 -2.16 12.08 -18.21
CA ILE A 171 -2.70 12.87 -17.10
C ILE A 171 -2.77 14.34 -17.49
N ARG A 172 -3.70 15.08 -16.90
CA ARG A 172 -3.79 16.53 -17.09
C ARG A 172 -2.48 17.19 -16.68
N ARG A 173 -2.07 18.22 -17.43
CA ARG A 173 -0.92 19.06 -17.06
C ARG A 173 -1.11 19.60 -15.65
N HIS A 174 -2.23 20.30 -15.41
CA HIS A 174 -2.74 20.72 -14.09
C HIS A 174 -4.28 20.82 -14.15
N PRO A 175 -4.99 20.62 -13.01
CA PRO A 175 -4.51 19.97 -11.78
C PRO A 175 -4.32 18.46 -11.99
N ASN A 176 -3.45 17.83 -11.18
CA ASN A 176 -3.38 16.37 -11.09
C ASN A 176 -2.86 15.90 -9.72
N TYR A 177 -3.26 14.70 -9.33
CA TYR A 177 -3.00 14.12 -8.01
C TYR A 177 -1.51 13.82 -7.72
N ILE A 178 -0.64 13.84 -8.72
CA ILE A 178 0.81 13.71 -8.49
C ILE A 178 1.35 15.02 -7.91
N TRP A 179 0.95 16.16 -8.47
CA TRP A 179 1.38 17.47 -7.97
C TRP A 179 0.87 17.75 -6.57
N ASP A 180 -0.39 17.44 -6.28
CA ASP A 180 -0.98 17.67 -4.96
C ASP A 180 -0.24 16.86 -3.88
N GLN A 181 0.13 15.61 -4.17
CA GLN A 181 0.87 14.76 -3.23
C GLN A 181 2.35 15.15 -3.06
N LEU A 182 3.01 15.62 -4.13
CA LEU A 182 4.38 16.12 -4.04
C LEU A 182 4.47 17.44 -3.29
N ALA A 183 3.48 18.31 -3.43
CA ALA A 183 3.48 19.64 -2.86
C ALA A 183 3.14 19.66 -1.36
N ASP A 184 2.45 18.66 -0.83
CA ASP A 184 2.07 18.62 0.58
C ASP A 184 3.14 17.92 1.44
N ASP A 185 3.82 18.69 2.30
CA ASP A 185 4.90 18.22 3.18
C ASP A 185 4.45 17.17 4.21
N ARG A 186 3.15 17.01 4.45
CA ARG A 186 2.61 16.00 5.36
C ARG A 186 2.62 14.59 4.77
N LEU A 187 2.84 14.45 3.45
CA LEU A 187 2.93 13.17 2.76
C LEU A 187 4.38 12.76 2.49
N THR A 188 4.70 11.50 2.80
CA THR A 188 5.96 10.86 2.43
C THR A 188 5.73 9.91 1.25
N PRO A 189 6.28 10.15 0.04
CA PRO A 189 6.18 9.18 -1.03
C PRO A 189 7.08 7.98 -0.82
N SER A 190 6.55 6.78 -1.08
CA SER A 190 7.38 5.65 -1.47
C SER A 190 7.66 5.69 -2.97
N LEU A 191 8.87 5.30 -3.37
CA LEU A 191 9.36 5.37 -4.74
C LEU A 191 10.01 4.03 -5.13
N ILE A 192 9.63 3.51 -6.30
CA ILE A 192 10.28 2.35 -6.93
C ILE A 192 11.41 2.90 -7.82
N VAL A 193 12.66 2.59 -7.47
CA VAL A 193 13.87 3.22 -8.07
C VAL A 193 14.67 2.27 -8.96
N ASP A 194 13.99 1.36 -9.66
CA ASP A 194 14.59 0.36 -10.55
C ASP A 194 14.95 0.90 -11.95
N GLY A 195 14.49 2.11 -12.30
CA GLY A 195 14.67 2.73 -13.62
C GLY A 195 13.66 2.27 -14.68
N HIS A 196 12.80 1.30 -14.37
CA HIS A 196 11.70 0.84 -15.23
C HIS A 196 10.38 1.50 -14.85
N HIS A 197 10.05 1.50 -13.55
CA HIS A 197 8.84 2.13 -13.02
C HIS A 197 8.92 3.64 -13.11
N LEU A 198 10.04 4.20 -12.62
CA LEU A 198 10.30 5.64 -12.68
C LEU A 198 11.63 5.91 -13.37
N PRO A 199 11.65 6.72 -14.45
CA PRO A 199 12.90 7.21 -15.02
C PRO A 199 13.70 8.01 -13.98
N PRO A 200 15.05 7.97 -14.01
CA PRO A 200 15.88 8.68 -13.04
C PRO A 200 15.58 10.18 -12.91
N VAL A 201 15.13 10.83 -14.00
CA VAL A 201 14.75 12.24 -13.99
C VAL A 201 13.49 12.50 -13.16
N VAL A 202 12.53 11.58 -13.15
CA VAL A 202 11.30 11.69 -12.34
C VAL A 202 11.64 11.52 -10.87
N VAL A 203 12.42 10.50 -10.52
CA VAL A 203 12.89 10.29 -9.14
C VAL A 203 13.64 11.52 -8.62
N LYS A 204 14.54 12.11 -9.42
CA LYS A 204 15.26 13.34 -9.05
C LYS A 204 14.32 14.52 -8.80
N CYS A 205 13.26 14.68 -9.59
CA CYS A 205 12.26 15.72 -9.36
C CYS A 205 11.53 15.49 -8.03
N PHE A 206 11.09 14.26 -7.76
CA PHE A 206 10.35 13.95 -6.54
C PHE A 206 11.22 14.14 -5.28
N VAL A 207 12.46 13.65 -5.31
CA VAL A 207 13.42 13.85 -4.20
C VAL A 207 13.76 15.32 -4.01
N ARG A 208 13.87 16.12 -5.08
CA ARG A 208 14.08 17.57 -4.96
C ARG A 208 12.88 18.31 -4.36
N ALA A 209 11.67 17.86 -4.64
CA ALA A 209 10.45 18.45 -4.09
C ALA A 209 10.27 18.10 -2.61
N LYS A 210 10.55 16.85 -2.23
CA LYS A 210 10.28 16.33 -0.89
C LYS A 210 11.46 16.41 0.08
N GLY A 211 12.69 16.45 -0.44
CA GLY A 211 13.87 16.20 0.38
C GLY A 211 14.17 14.71 0.51
N THR A 212 15.44 14.37 0.74
CA THR A 212 15.90 12.98 0.87
C THR A 212 15.37 12.28 2.12
N GLU A 213 15.11 13.07 3.16
CA GLU A 213 14.64 12.66 4.47
C GLU A 213 13.12 12.36 4.51
N HIS A 214 12.40 12.76 3.46
CA HIS A 214 10.95 12.58 3.33
C HIS A 214 10.57 11.69 2.14
N CYS A 215 11.49 10.86 1.66
CA CYS A 215 11.23 9.84 0.64
C CYS A 215 11.56 8.45 1.19
N VAL A 216 10.76 7.45 0.83
CA VAL A 216 11.03 6.03 1.15
C VAL A 216 11.27 5.27 -0.15
N VAL A 217 12.31 4.43 -0.18
CA VAL A 217 12.54 3.53 -1.31
C VAL A 217 11.82 2.21 -1.06
N VAL A 218 11.12 1.70 -2.07
CA VAL A 218 10.42 0.40 -2.02
C VAL A 218 10.78 -0.45 -3.24
N SER A 219 10.67 -1.78 -3.08
CA SER A 219 10.81 -2.73 -4.19
C SER A 219 9.56 -2.82 -5.04
N ASP A 220 8.40 -2.72 -4.37
CA ASP A 220 7.12 -3.29 -4.80
C ASP A 220 7.25 -4.78 -5.19
#